data_AF-A0A937LW73-F1
#
_entry.id   AF-A0A937LW73-F1
#
_cell.length_a   1.000
_cell.length_b   1.000
_cell.length_c   1.000
_cell.angle_alpha   90.00
_cell.angle_beta   90.00
_cell.angle_gamma   90.00
#
_symmetry.space_group_name_H-M   'P 1'
#
loop_
_entity.id
_entity.type
_entity.pdbx_description
1 polymer ?
#
loop_
_entity_poly.entity_id
_entity_poly.type
_entity_poly.pdbx_seq_one_letter_code
_entity_poly.pdbx_strand_id
1 'polypeptide(L)'
;MLKLKPIIFFFFFFIIFFIARTDTLGAQNQRVGIDSKKFSAIERINAYLNEIKTLRADFLQVATNGEIASGKLYMSRPGKIRFEY
;
A
#
# COMPACT_ATOMS: atom_id res chain seq x y z
N MET A 1 -49.87 25.71 -6.05
CA MET A 1 -49.52 24.96 -7.28
C MET A 1 -48.20 25.51 -7.82
N LEU A 2 -47.07 24.95 -7.36
CA LEU A 2 -45.73 25.54 -7.52
C LEU A 2 -45.06 24.98 -8.79
N LYS A 3 -44.77 25.82 -9.80
CA LYS A 3 -44.08 25.37 -11.02
C LYS A 3 -42.57 25.27 -10.78
N LEU A 4 -42.08 24.03 -10.63
CA LEU A 4 -40.67 23.69 -10.48
C LEU A 4 -39.88 24.12 -11.74
N LYS A 5 -38.78 24.85 -11.56
CA LYS A 5 -37.95 25.34 -12.68
C LYS A 5 -37.24 24.15 -13.36
N PRO A 6 -37.22 24.05 -14.71
CA PRO A 6 -36.65 22.93 -15.45
C PRO A 6 -35.13 22.71 -15.19
N ILE A 7 -34.43 23.76 -14.73
CA ILE A 7 -33.02 23.69 -14.31
C ILE A 7 -32.82 22.80 -13.07
N ILE A 8 -33.79 22.76 -12.15
CA ILE A 8 -33.72 21.92 -10.95
C ILE A 8 -33.91 20.45 -11.31
N PHE A 9 -34.74 20.15 -12.32
CA PHE A 9 -34.94 18.79 -12.84
C PHE A 9 -33.69 18.26 -13.57
N PHE A 10 -33.00 19.13 -14.32
CA PHE A 10 -31.74 18.79 -15.00
C PHE A 10 -30.60 18.51 -14.01
N PHE A 11 -30.54 19.27 -12.90
CA PHE A 11 -29.58 19.05 -11.82
C PHE A 11 -29.88 17.73 -11.06
N PHE A 12 -31.16 17.42 -10.84
CA PHE A 12 -31.58 16.15 -10.23
C PHE A 12 -31.28 14.93 -11.14
N PHE A 13 -31.45 15.08 -12.45
CA PHE A 13 -31.08 14.06 -13.45
C PHE A 13 -29.57 13.79 -13.44
N PHE A 14 -28.75 14.85 -13.31
CA PHE A 14 -27.29 14.72 -13.26
C PHE A 14 -26.80 14.02 -11.98
N ILE A 15 -27.45 14.27 -10.84
CA ILE A 15 -27.16 13.59 -9.56
C ILE A 15 -27.50 12.10 -9.62
N ILE A 16 -28.65 11.72 -10.18
CA ILE A 16 -29.06 10.31 -10.31
C ILE A 16 -28.20 9.58 -11.36
N PHE A 17 -27.83 10.25 -12.46
CA PHE A 17 -26.93 9.69 -13.48
C PHE A 17 -25.51 9.43 -12.94
N PHE A 18 -25.03 10.25 -11.98
CA PHE A 18 -23.72 10.06 -11.36
C PHE A 18 -23.71 8.92 -10.33
N ILE A 19 -24.81 8.69 -9.60
CA ILE A 19 -24.94 7.56 -8.65
C ILE A 19 -25.10 6.22 -9.39
N ALA A 20 -25.78 6.18 -10.54
CA ALA A 20 -25.91 4.96 -11.35
C ALA A 20 -24.64 4.61 -12.17
N ARG A 21 -23.62 5.49 -12.19
CA ARG A 21 -22.33 5.28 -12.87
C ARG A 21 -21.26 4.64 -11.97
N THR A 22 -21.61 4.17 -10.77
CA THR A 22 -20.69 3.46 -9.87
C THR A 22 -20.98 1.97 -9.73
N ASP A 23 -21.81 1.39 -10.60
CA ASP A 23 -22.00 -0.05 -10.62
C ASP A 23 -20.96 -0.71 -11.53
N THR A 24 -19.89 -1.15 -10.86
CA THR A 24 -19.08 -2.31 -11.23
C THR A 24 -18.40 -2.23 -12.59
N LEU A 25 -17.37 -1.41 -12.67
CA LEU A 25 -16.22 -1.75 -13.52
C LEU A 25 -15.71 -3.10 -13.00
N GLY A 26 -15.99 -4.15 -13.77
CA GLY A 26 -15.66 -5.52 -13.43
C GLY A 26 -14.23 -5.59 -12.91
N ALA A 27 -14.06 -6.30 -11.79
CA ALA A 27 -12.77 -6.82 -11.41
C ALA A 27 -12.28 -7.69 -12.58
N GLN A 28 -11.56 -7.08 -13.52
CA GLN A 28 -10.59 -7.81 -14.30
C GLN A 28 -9.65 -8.38 -13.25
N ASN A 29 -9.87 -9.66 -12.94
CA ASN A 29 -8.88 -10.49 -12.31
C ASN A 29 -7.74 -10.56 -13.32
N GLN A 30 -6.91 -9.52 -13.28
CA GLN A 30 -5.65 -9.44 -13.95
C GLN A 30 -4.85 -10.54 -13.27
N ARG A 31 -4.97 -11.77 -13.80
CA ARG A 31 -4.05 -12.85 -13.50
C ARG A 31 -2.75 -12.41 -14.12
N VAL A 32 -2.07 -11.65 -13.31
CA VAL A 32 -0.95 -10.85 -13.72
C VAL A 32 0.10 -11.83 -14.23
N GLY A 33 0.57 -11.68 -15.47
CA GLY A 33 1.74 -12.38 -16.01
C GLY A 33 3.04 -11.95 -15.32
N ILE A 34 3.00 -11.91 -13.99
CA ILE A 34 3.93 -11.31 -13.05
C ILE A 34 4.31 -12.34 -11.97
N ASP A 35 3.56 -13.43 -11.80
CA ASP A 35 3.79 -14.40 -10.72
C ASP A 35 5.16 -15.11 -10.83
N SER A 36 5.59 -15.58 -11.99
CA SER A 36 6.85 -16.34 -12.10
C SER A 36 8.10 -15.49 -11.84
N LYS A 37 8.17 -14.28 -12.41
CA LYS A 37 9.31 -13.38 -12.19
C LYS A 37 9.33 -12.82 -10.77
N LYS A 38 8.18 -12.42 -10.21
CA LYS A 38 8.10 -11.96 -8.81
C LYS A 38 8.49 -13.07 -7.84
N PHE A 39 8.01 -14.29 -8.06
CA PHE A 39 8.34 -15.43 -7.22
C PHE A 39 9.84 -15.69 -7.21
N SER A 40 10.49 -15.70 -8.38
CA SER A 40 11.96 -15.84 -8.46
C SER A 40 12.72 -14.74 -7.71
N ALA A 41 12.21 -13.50 -7.70
CA ALA A 41 12.85 -12.40 -7.00
C ALA A 41 12.69 -12.54 -5.47
N ILE A 42 11.52 -12.96 -5.02
CA ILE A 42 11.23 -13.24 -3.60
C ILE A 42 12.13 -14.36 -3.09
N GLU A 43 12.30 -15.44 -3.85
CA GLU A 43 13.20 -16.55 -3.48
C GLU A 43 14.65 -16.08 -3.30
N ARG A 44 15.17 -15.29 -4.24
CA ARG A 44 16.54 -14.75 -4.13
C ARG A 44 16.71 -13.84 -2.92
N ILE A 45 15.74 -12.97 -2.66
CA ILE A 45 15.77 -12.07 -1.49
C ILE A 45 15.73 -12.89 -0.20
N ASN A 46 14.85 -13.88 -0.12
CA ASN A 46 14.75 -14.75 1.04
C ASN A 46 16.05 -15.53 1.29
N ALA A 47 16.65 -16.09 0.24
CA ALA A 47 17.94 -16.78 0.35
C ALA A 47 19.01 -15.85 0.93
N TYR A 48 19.17 -14.66 0.35
CA TYR A 48 20.13 -13.65 0.82
C TYR A 48 19.89 -13.23 2.27
N LEU A 49 18.65 -12.89 2.64
CA LEU A 49 18.32 -12.45 4.00
C LEU A 49 18.46 -13.57 5.04
N ASN A 50 18.29 -14.83 4.63
CA ASN A 50 18.44 -15.99 5.51
C ASN A 50 19.91 -16.37 5.76
N GLU A 51 20.83 -15.97 4.89
CA GLU A 51 22.27 -16.10 5.11
C GLU A 51 22.77 -15.19 6.24
N ILE A 52 22.13 -14.03 6.44
CA ILE A 52 22.46 -13.11 7.52
C ILE A 52 22.04 -13.71 8.87
N LYS A 53 23.03 -14.23 9.63
CA LYS A 53 22.82 -14.79 10.97
C LYS A 53 22.84 -13.73 12.05
N THR A 54 23.77 -12.78 11.94
CA THR A 54 23.94 -11.68 12.87
C THR A 54 24.08 -10.39 12.10
N LEU A 55 23.41 -9.33 12.55
CA LEU A 55 23.47 -8.01 11.94
C LEU A 55 23.58 -6.94 13.03
N ARG A 56 24.46 -5.97 12.78
CA ARG A 56 24.53 -4.71 13.52
C ARG A 56 24.54 -3.58 12.49
N ALA A 57 23.61 -2.65 12.63
CA ALA A 57 23.51 -1.51 11.72
C ALA A 57 23.05 -0.26 12.47
N ASP A 58 23.48 0.90 12.01
CA ASP A 58 22.89 2.18 12.40
C ASP A 58 21.65 2.43 11.53
N PHE A 59 20.59 3.00 12.10
CA PHE A 59 19.38 3.36 11.36
C PHE A 59 18.98 4.82 11.57
N LEU A 60 18.30 5.38 10.57
CA LEU A 60 17.62 6.66 10.63
C LEU A 60 16.18 6.45 10.18
N GLN A 61 15.22 6.82 11.01
CA GLN A 61 13.81 6.81 10.71
C GLN A 61 13.34 8.26 10.55
N VAL A 62 12.76 8.57 9.39
CA VAL A 62 12.16 9.88 9.10
C VAL A 62 10.66 9.72 9.17
N ALA A 63 10.01 10.38 10.12
CA ALA A 63 8.57 10.40 10.25
C ALA A 63 7.94 11.36 9.23
N THR A 64 6.63 11.22 8.98
CA THR A 64 5.90 12.06 8.01
C THR A 64 5.91 13.55 8.36
N ASN A 65 6.05 13.88 9.64
CA ASN A 65 6.20 15.25 10.14
C ASN A 65 7.64 15.79 10.03
N GLY A 66 8.59 14.98 9.53
CA GLY A 66 10.00 15.34 9.40
C GLY A 66 10.86 15.07 10.63
N GLU A 67 10.29 14.55 11.72
CA GLU A 67 11.10 14.14 12.87
C GLU A 67 12.02 12.97 12.51
N ILE A 68 13.25 13.05 12.98
CA ILE A 68 14.28 12.03 12.73
C ILE A 68 14.56 11.31 14.04
N ALA A 69 14.36 10.00 14.05
CA ALA A 69 14.84 9.10 15.08
C ALA A 69 16.08 8.35 14.55
N SER A 70 17.13 8.28 15.34
CA SER A 70 18.34 7.53 15.01
C SER A 70 18.56 6.42 16.02
N GLY A 71 19.27 5.37 15.64
CA GLY A 71 19.52 4.30 16.59
C GLY A 71 20.40 3.18 16.06
N LYS A 72 20.47 2.10 16.83
CA LYS A 72 21.21 0.88 16.47
C LYS A 72 20.27 -0.32 16.41
N LEU A 73 20.34 -1.05 15.31
CA LEU A 73 19.70 -2.35 15.12
C LEU A 73 20.71 -3.46 15.40
N TYR A 74 20.34 -4.38 16.27
CA TYR A 74 21.04 -5.64 16.48
C TYR A 74 20.08 -6.79 16.18
N MET A 75 20.56 -7.78 15.45
CA MET A 75 19.82 -8.99 15.14
C MET A 75 20.73 -10.19 15.30
N SER A 76 20.19 -11.26 15.88
CA SER A 76 20.76 -12.60 15.88
C SER A 76 19.64 -13.59 15.63
N ARG A 77 19.69 -14.29 14.50
CA ARG A 77 18.76 -15.39 14.25
C ARG A 77 19.08 -16.58 15.16
N PRO A 78 18.08 -17.37 15.60
CA PRO A 78 16.64 -17.14 15.41
C PRO A 78 16.05 -16.19 16.47
N GLY A 79 15.12 -15.32 16.05
CA GLY A 79 14.20 -14.61 16.96
C GLY A 79 14.76 -13.47 17.82
N LYS A 80 16.06 -13.18 17.83
CA LYS A 80 16.62 -12.07 18.63
C LYS A 80 16.76 -10.82 17.76
N ILE A 81 15.98 -9.80 18.06
CA ILE A 81 16.06 -8.47 17.43
C ILE A 81 15.99 -7.43 18.53
N ARG A 82 16.82 -6.39 18.45
CA ARG A 82 16.87 -5.29 19.41
C ARG A 82 17.13 -3.98 18.70
N PHE A 83 16.30 -2.99 19.01
CA PHE A 83 16.46 -1.60 18.58
C PHE A 83 16.86 -0.76 19.79
N GLU A 84 17.91 0.04 19.63
CA GLU A 84 18.31 1.10 20.56
C GLU A 84 18.00 2.44 19.87
N TYR A 85 17.25 3.34 20.53
CA TYR A 85 16.89 4.68 20.06
C TYR A 85 17.66 5.75 20.83
#